data_AF-A0A2N1PF34-F1
#
_entry.id   AF-A0A2N1PF34-F1
#
_cell.length_a   1.000
_cell.length_b   1.000
_cell.length_c   1.000
_cell.angle_alpha   90.00
_cell.angle_beta   90.00
_cell.angle_gamma   90.00
#
_symmetry.space_group_name_H-M   'P 1'
#
loop_
_entity.id
_entity.type
_entity.pdbx_description
1 polymer ?
#
loop_
_entity_poly.entity_id
_entity_poly.type
_entity_poly.pdbx_seq_one_letter_code
_entity_poly.pdbx_strand_id
1 'polypeptide(L)'
;MYVILLLLVIKIQGVKIVNKTNLIKKLAALTLLVSGALTLAACGDKSLSTPYGSLGDTVYLSGDGYSITEKELYEEMRLSSSSVLVEMIEKELFKDELALINASPATYAEDLLKYANEAIFGTSDKETLESMDENTKTQKVLSFIDSFYLVNIEITEADIDTVNFETHNQKVLDYYKLTVAKKIYAKALLAEEVKDKENAAYIDVDKALQTYFASNVQSNYDMSAITIRFVNQNEANATLRRYNIKAYRSQWYELADPRTAVVTGYASEVLADLGIANTGSISDADYVKYYDKYSINPNREPISSADVPMTLDETLVKFLEIYNYIYSYKDQVSTSYTVDTILTDLENLPFTKSYEDFTNTSLRTYIYNTLGTGETDTRFTSSPRLNGSYYYLAFKLEAHNEAVLEWMDEDDKFIVYTETGELTEKALEIYDLVEESKLTSAYIQSKATERFNDAEVVVYDELIKLYLGQNYSNVKLSSKSSKTVVAKVGDLEITVDELFLALEEKLGVSVAIDIAIRETLKASDY
;
A
#
# COMPACT_ATOMS: atom_id res chain seq x y z
N MET A 1 30.75 26.28 -30.96
CA MET A 1 30.68 24.83 -31.24
C MET A 1 29.39 24.20 -30.66
N TYR A 2 28.24 24.88 -30.79
CA TYR A 2 26.94 24.39 -30.29
C TYR A 2 25.89 24.26 -31.42
N VAL A 3 26.22 24.73 -32.63
CA VAL A 3 25.28 24.83 -33.76
C VAL A 3 25.37 23.63 -34.71
N ILE A 4 26.46 22.84 -34.64
CA ILE A 4 26.65 21.67 -35.52
C ILE A 4 25.97 20.41 -34.97
N LEU A 5 25.73 20.31 -33.66
CA LEU A 5 25.09 19.13 -33.05
C LEU A 5 23.56 19.06 -33.30
N LEU A 6 22.89 20.20 -33.50
CA LEU A 6 21.44 20.23 -33.72
C LEU A 6 21.03 19.73 -35.12
N LEU A 7 21.95 19.73 -36.09
CA LEU A 7 21.69 19.34 -37.47
C LEU A 7 21.65 17.82 -37.70
N LEU A 8 22.30 17.03 -36.83
CA LEU A 8 22.28 15.57 -36.92
C LEU A 8 20.96 14.95 -36.42
N VAL A 9 20.18 15.69 -35.63
CA VAL A 9 18.88 15.23 -35.09
C VAL A 9 17.74 15.31 -36.13
N ILE A 10 17.90 16.09 -37.21
CA ILE A 10 16.79 16.38 -38.14
C ILE A 10 16.76 15.46 -39.38
N LYS A 11 17.81 14.68 -39.66
CA LYS A 11 17.94 13.96 -40.95
C LYS A 11 17.84 12.42 -40.90
N ILE A 12 17.06 11.89 -39.96
CA ILE A 12 16.60 10.48 -40.00
C ILE A 12 15.07 10.47 -40.03
N GLN A 13 14.49 10.92 -41.13
CA GLN A 13 13.09 10.66 -41.48
C GLN A 13 13.08 9.70 -42.67
N GLY A 14 12.92 8.41 -42.39
CA GLY A 14 12.85 7.39 -43.44
C GLY A 14 12.75 5.95 -42.94
N VAL A 15 13.12 5.67 -41.70
CA VAL A 15 12.98 4.32 -41.12
C VAL A 15 11.87 4.34 -40.07
N LYS A 16 10.83 3.53 -40.26
CA LYS A 16 9.86 3.21 -39.19
C LYS A 16 10.60 2.37 -38.15
N ILE A 17 11.17 3.01 -37.14
CA ILE A 17 11.81 2.34 -36.01
C ILE A 17 10.86 2.39 -34.82
N VAL A 18 10.51 1.19 -34.35
CA VAL A 18 9.78 0.94 -33.12
C VAL A 18 10.67 1.32 -31.94
N ASN A 19 10.14 2.17 -31.05
CA ASN A 19 10.69 2.51 -29.73
C ASN A 19 11.77 3.63 -29.66
N LYS A 20 11.31 4.88 -29.75
CA LYS A 20 12.13 6.12 -29.64
C LYS A 20 12.87 6.27 -28.30
N THR A 21 12.38 5.68 -27.22
CA THR A 21 12.92 5.86 -25.86
C THR A 21 14.28 5.17 -25.68
N ASN A 22 14.48 4.01 -26.32
CA ASN A 22 15.75 3.27 -26.23
C ASN A 22 16.87 3.92 -27.07
N LEU A 23 16.53 4.56 -28.20
CA LEU A 23 17.51 5.27 -29.03
C LEU A 23 18.04 6.52 -28.32
N ILE A 24 17.16 7.26 -27.64
CA ILE A 24 17.53 8.47 -26.88
C ILE A 24 18.42 8.11 -25.67
N LYS A 25 18.12 7.03 -24.95
CA LYS A 25 18.97 6.52 -23.86
C LYS A 25 20.36 6.11 -24.36
N LYS A 26 20.45 5.42 -25.50
CA LYS A 26 21.73 5.03 -26.12
C LYS A 26 22.53 6.23 -26.62
N LEU A 27 21.89 7.26 -27.20
CA LEU A 27 22.55 8.50 -27.59
C LEU A 27 23.04 9.32 -26.38
N ALA A 28 22.26 9.36 -25.30
CA ALA A 28 22.65 10.04 -24.07
C ALA A 28 23.87 9.36 -23.42
N ALA A 29 23.89 8.03 -23.38
CA ALA A 29 25.04 7.25 -22.93
C ALA A 29 26.30 7.51 -23.78
N LEU A 30 26.15 7.54 -25.11
CA LEU A 30 27.25 7.88 -26.02
C LEU A 30 27.77 9.30 -25.82
N THR A 31 26.88 10.26 -25.55
CA THR A 31 27.26 11.66 -25.31
C THR A 31 27.98 11.84 -23.97
N LEU A 32 27.56 11.09 -22.94
CA LEU A 32 28.24 10.99 -21.64
C LEU A 32 29.63 10.32 -21.75
N LEU A 33 29.75 9.27 -22.57
CA LEU A 33 31.02 8.60 -22.85
C LEU A 33 32.03 9.53 -23.52
N VAL A 34 31.57 10.31 -24.51
CA VAL A 34 32.43 11.26 -25.25
C VAL A 34 32.80 12.47 -24.38
N SER A 35 31.89 12.99 -23.55
CA SER A 35 32.21 14.10 -22.66
C SER A 35 33.15 13.69 -21.52
N GLY A 36 32.98 12.48 -20.96
CA GLY A 36 33.89 11.91 -19.95
C GLY A 36 35.32 11.72 -20.46
N ALA A 37 35.47 11.16 -21.66
CA ALA A 37 36.77 10.97 -22.32
C ALA A 37 37.47 12.32 -22.63
N LEU A 38 36.70 13.36 -22.98
CA LEU A 38 37.25 14.69 -23.27
C LEU A 38 37.63 15.49 -22.01
N THR A 39 36.98 15.26 -20.87
CA THR A 39 37.41 15.83 -19.58
C THR A 39 38.70 15.20 -19.05
N LEU A 40 38.89 13.88 -19.23
CA LEU A 40 40.12 13.18 -18.84
C LEU A 40 41.35 13.62 -19.64
N ALA A 41 41.17 14.04 -20.90
CA ALA A 41 42.25 14.54 -21.74
C ALA A 41 42.68 16.00 -21.41
N ALA A 42 41.90 16.73 -20.60
CA ALA A 42 42.10 18.17 -20.35
C ALA A 42 42.75 18.50 -18.99
N CYS A 43 42.98 17.53 -18.10
CA CYS A 43 43.65 17.74 -16.81
C CYS A 43 45.11 17.23 -16.90
N GLY A 44 46.05 18.16 -17.09
CA GLY A 44 47.49 17.90 -17.24
C GLY A 44 48.27 17.58 -15.96
N ASP A 45 47.65 16.90 -14.99
CA ASP A 45 48.37 16.31 -13.86
C ASP A 45 48.59 14.81 -14.11
N LYS A 46 49.63 14.22 -13.51
CA LYS A 46 49.96 12.79 -13.68
C LYS A 46 48.71 11.93 -13.42
N SER A 47 48.13 11.37 -14.48
CA SER A 47 47.05 10.40 -14.34
C SER A 47 47.56 9.20 -13.57
N LEU A 48 46.76 8.71 -12.63
CA LEU A 48 47.05 7.45 -11.97
C LEU A 48 47.06 6.35 -13.03
N SER A 49 48.06 5.47 -12.98
CA SER A 49 48.02 4.26 -13.80
C SER A 49 46.84 3.40 -13.35
N THR A 50 46.01 2.96 -14.29
CA THR A 50 44.96 1.97 -14.05
C THR A 50 45.53 0.76 -13.32
N PRO A 51 44.95 0.34 -12.19
CA PRO A 51 45.34 -0.90 -11.53
C PRO A 51 44.78 -2.09 -12.32
N TYR A 52 45.65 -3.06 -12.68
CA TYR A 52 45.26 -4.29 -13.40
C TYR A 52 45.47 -5.55 -12.56
N GLY A 53 46.05 -5.47 -11.37
CA GLY A 53 46.29 -6.63 -10.51
C GLY A 53 47.16 -7.68 -11.20
N SER A 54 46.66 -8.91 -11.20
CA SER A 54 47.24 -10.05 -11.92
C SER A 54 46.73 -10.16 -13.37
N LEU A 55 45.70 -9.39 -13.74
CA LEU A 55 45.07 -9.44 -15.05
C LEU A 55 46.05 -9.02 -16.14
N GLY A 56 46.14 -9.85 -17.17
CA GLY A 56 47.03 -9.63 -18.32
C GLY A 56 46.38 -10.09 -19.61
N ASP A 57 47.21 -10.49 -20.56
CA ASP A 57 46.78 -10.89 -21.91
C ASP A 57 46.28 -12.35 -21.95
N THR A 58 45.88 -12.92 -20.80
CA THR A 58 45.25 -14.25 -20.73
C THR A 58 43.94 -14.21 -21.53
N VAL A 59 43.77 -15.13 -22.47
CA VAL A 59 42.57 -15.21 -23.30
C VAL A 59 41.40 -15.72 -22.44
N TYR A 60 40.37 -14.89 -22.32
CA TYR A 60 39.11 -15.20 -21.65
C TYR A 60 38.12 -15.88 -22.62
N LEU A 61 37.93 -15.31 -23.82
CA LEU A 61 37.04 -15.84 -24.86
C LEU A 61 37.66 -15.62 -26.25
N SER A 62 37.57 -16.59 -27.14
CA SER A 62 38.02 -16.45 -28.52
C SER A 62 37.10 -17.16 -29.51
N GLY A 63 37.11 -16.69 -30.75
CA GLY A 63 36.35 -17.27 -31.85
C GLY A 63 36.90 -16.81 -33.20
N ASP A 64 36.16 -17.08 -34.28
CA ASP A 64 36.57 -16.69 -35.63
C ASP A 64 36.63 -15.15 -35.75
N GLY A 65 37.85 -14.61 -35.81
CA GLY A 65 38.10 -13.18 -36.00
C GLY A 65 38.18 -12.34 -34.73
N TYR A 66 38.13 -12.94 -33.53
CA TYR A 66 38.31 -12.20 -32.28
C TYR A 66 39.00 -13.03 -31.17
N SER A 67 39.70 -12.33 -30.28
CA SER A 67 40.27 -12.86 -29.04
C SER A 67 40.12 -11.78 -27.98
N ILE A 68 39.48 -12.11 -26.86
CA ILE A 68 39.20 -11.21 -25.74
C ILE A 68 40.06 -11.66 -24.57
N THR A 69 40.88 -10.77 -24.05
CA THR A 69 41.70 -11.01 -22.86
C THR A 69 40.97 -10.62 -21.58
N GLU A 70 41.38 -11.17 -20.44
CA GLU A 70 40.87 -10.78 -19.11
C GLU A 70 41.02 -9.28 -18.88
N LYS A 71 42.14 -8.70 -19.33
CA LYS A 71 42.40 -7.27 -19.25
C LYS A 71 41.41 -6.44 -20.05
N GLU A 72 41.14 -6.81 -21.30
CA GLU A 72 40.14 -6.13 -22.15
C GLU A 72 38.73 -6.26 -21.59
N LEU A 73 38.39 -7.44 -21.07
CA LEU A 73 37.10 -7.66 -20.42
C LEU A 73 36.94 -6.76 -19.19
N TYR A 74 37.98 -6.69 -18.33
CA TYR A 74 37.97 -5.81 -17.16
C TYR A 74 37.85 -4.33 -17.54
N GLU A 75 38.54 -3.87 -18.58
CA GLU A 75 38.43 -2.48 -19.06
C GLU A 75 37.00 -2.09 -19.41
N GLU A 76 36.24 -2.98 -20.04
CA GLU A 76 34.84 -2.75 -20.38
C GLU A 76 33.93 -2.84 -19.15
N MET A 77 34.16 -3.81 -18.25
CA MET A 77 33.35 -3.96 -17.03
C MET A 77 33.56 -2.83 -16.01
N ARG A 78 34.75 -2.20 -15.98
CA ARG A 78 35.06 -1.08 -15.07
C ARG A 78 34.06 0.06 -15.16
N LEU A 79 33.52 0.35 -16.36
CA LEU A 79 32.52 1.40 -16.57
C LEU A 79 31.21 1.15 -15.81
N SER A 80 30.89 -0.11 -15.54
CA SER A 80 29.66 -0.53 -14.83
C SER A 80 29.96 -1.08 -13.44
N SER A 81 31.19 -0.94 -12.95
CA SER A 81 31.64 -1.59 -11.71
C SER A 81 31.12 -0.97 -10.42
N SER A 82 30.55 0.24 -10.50
CA SER A 82 30.17 1.00 -9.30
C SER A 82 29.15 0.29 -8.42
N SER A 83 28.16 -0.40 -8.99
CA SER A 83 27.16 -1.13 -8.19
C SER A 83 27.79 -2.30 -7.43
N VAL A 84 28.65 -3.08 -8.10
CA VAL A 84 29.35 -4.22 -7.50
C VAL A 84 30.32 -3.76 -6.43
N LEU A 85 31.10 -2.71 -6.71
CA LEU A 85 32.05 -2.15 -5.74
C LEU A 85 31.34 -1.53 -4.54
N VAL A 86 30.20 -0.86 -4.74
CA VAL A 86 29.36 -0.37 -3.63
C VAL A 86 28.88 -1.52 -2.77
N GLU A 87 28.37 -2.60 -3.36
CA GLU A 87 27.91 -3.77 -2.60
C GLU A 87 29.04 -4.39 -1.77
N MET A 88 30.26 -4.51 -2.33
CA MET A 88 31.43 -5.01 -1.61
C MET A 88 31.80 -4.11 -0.42
N ILE A 89 31.79 -2.78 -0.61
CA ILE A 89 32.04 -1.81 0.45
C ILE A 89 30.93 -1.88 1.51
N GLU A 90 29.67 -1.92 1.11
CA GLU A 90 28.53 -1.99 2.02
C GLU A 90 28.54 -3.28 2.85
N LYS A 91 28.91 -4.43 2.26
CA LYS A 91 29.09 -5.68 3.02
C LYS A 91 30.10 -5.54 4.16
N GLU A 92 31.15 -4.75 3.97
CA GLU A 92 32.11 -4.44 5.04
C GLU A 92 31.55 -3.42 6.03
N LEU A 93 30.89 -2.36 5.55
CA LEU A 93 30.31 -1.34 6.41
C LEU A 93 29.24 -1.92 7.34
N PHE A 94 28.42 -2.85 6.85
CA PHE A 94 27.32 -3.50 7.58
C PHE A 94 27.68 -4.90 8.11
N LYS A 95 28.97 -5.22 8.25
CA LYS A 95 29.43 -6.56 8.65
C LYS A 95 28.90 -7.01 10.01
N ASP A 96 28.73 -6.07 10.95
CA ASP A 96 28.25 -6.37 12.29
C ASP A 96 26.76 -6.75 12.25
N GLU A 97 25.94 -6.02 11.51
CA GLU A 97 24.53 -6.33 11.30
C GLU A 97 24.35 -7.63 10.49
N LEU A 98 25.20 -7.88 9.49
CA LEU A 98 25.24 -9.16 8.77
C LEU A 98 25.60 -10.33 9.71
N ALA A 99 26.52 -10.12 10.65
CA ALA A 99 26.86 -11.12 11.66
C ALA A 99 25.68 -11.41 12.60
N LEU A 100 24.90 -10.40 12.98
CA LEU A 100 23.66 -10.59 13.75
C LEU A 100 22.66 -11.49 13.01
N ILE A 101 22.44 -11.24 11.72
CA ILE A 101 21.52 -12.03 10.90
C ILE A 101 21.97 -13.50 10.84
N ASN A 102 23.27 -13.73 10.62
CA ASN A 102 23.82 -15.09 10.53
C ASN A 102 23.81 -15.82 11.88
N ALA A 103 23.98 -15.11 12.99
CA ALA A 103 23.95 -15.69 14.33
C ALA A 103 22.52 -16.04 14.78
N SER A 104 21.52 -15.26 14.35
CA SER A 104 20.13 -15.38 14.78
C SER A 104 19.15 -15.37 13.60
N PRO A 105 19.21 -16.35 12.68
CA PRO A 105 18.42 -16.33 11.45
C PRO A 105 16.90 -16.32 11.70
N ALA A 106 16.44 -16.98 12.77
CA ALA A 106 15.02 -16.99 13.15
C ALA A 106 14.49 -15.60 13.54
N THR A 107 15.32 -14.75 14.15
CA THR A 107 14.93 -13.39 14.55
C THR A 107 14.66 -12.48 13.35
N TYR A 108 15.31 -12.74 12.22
CA TYR A 108 15.23 -11.90 11.03
C TYR A 108 14.52 -12.59 9.86
N ALA A 109 13.95 -13.79 10.08
CA ALA A 109 13.27 -14.56 9.06
C ALA A 109 12.09 -13.79 8.46
N GLU A 110 11.29 -13.13 9.30
CA GLU A 110 10.15 -12.32 8.86
C GLU A 110 10.59 -11.12 8.01
N ASP A 111 11.66 -10.42 8.39
CA ASP A 111 12.18 -9.29 7.59
C ASP A 111 12.71 -9.77 6.23
N LEU A 112 13.45 -10.87 6.20
CA LEU A 112 13.97 -11.46 4.96
C LEU A 112 12.82 -11.89 4.04
N LEU A 113 11.82 -12.56 4.61
CA LEU A 113 10.64 -13.03 3.90
C LEU A 113 9.81 -11.84 3.37
N LYS A 114 9.63 -10.81 4.19
CA LYS A 114 8.93 -9.58 3.81
C LYS A 114 9.55 -8.95 2.57
N TYR A 115 10.87 -8.72 2.58
CA TYR A 115 11.56 -8.13 1.43
C TYR A 115 11.54 -9.04 0.20
N ALA A 116 11.63 -10.36 0.39
CA ALA A 116 11.49 -11.31 -0.71
C ALA A 116 10.09 -11.26 -1.34
N ASN A 117 9.03 -11.35 -0.52
CA ASN A 117 7.64 -11.28 -0.97
C ASN A 117 7.31 -9.95 -1.65
N GLU A 118 7.75 -8.82 -1.08
CA GLU A 118 7.55 -7.51 -1.70
C GLU A 118 8.26 -7.39 -3.05
N ALA A 119 9.45 -7.97 -3.20
CA ALA A 119 10.17 -7.95 -4.46
C ALA A 119 9.57 -8.91 -5.51
N ILE A 120 9.11 -10.09 -5.11
CA ILE A 120 8.52 -11.09 -6.00
C ILE A 120 7.10 -10.65 -6.38
N PHE A 121 6.24 -10.43 -5.38
CA PHE A 121 4.81 -10.27 -5.56
C PHE A 121 4.32 -8.81 -5.51
N GLY A 122 5.16 -7.88 -5.04
CA GLY A 122 4.78 -6.47 -4.86
C GLY A 122 4.06 -6.18 -3.54
N THR A 123 3.90 -7.18 -2.68
CA THR A 123 3.30 -7.07 -1.34
C THR A 123 3.81 -8.20 -0.45
N SER A 124 3.82 -7.99 0.85
CA SER A 124 4.04 -9.01 1.89
C SER A 124 2.76 -9.36 2.66
N ASP A 125 1.63 -8.71 2.33
CA ASP A 125 0.34 -8.96 2.97
C ASP A 125 -0.25 -10.32 2.56
N LYS A 126 -0.49 -11.18 3.54
CA LYS A 126 -0.89 -12.57 3.33
C LYS A 126 -2.25 -12.69 2.64
N GLU A 127 -3.24 -11.89 3.02
CA GLU A 127 -4.57 -11.93 2.41
C GLU A 127 -4.53 -11.52 0.92
N THR A 128 -3.74 -10.49 0.60
CA THR A 128 -3.50 -10.05 -0.78
C THR A 128 -2.76 -11.13 -1.58
N LEU A 129 -1.79 -11.82 -0.98
CA LEU A 129 -1.05 -12.91 -1.63
C LEU A 129 -1.95 -14.12 -1.91
N GLU A 130 -2.78 -14.51 -0.94
CA GLU A 130 -3.71 -15.65 -1.04
C GLU A 130 -4.84 -15.39 -2.04
N SER A 131 -5.33 -14.15 -2.12
CA SER A 131 -6.38 -13.74 -3.07
C SER A 131 -5.88 -13.47 -4.49
N MET A 132 -4.55 -13.47 -4.70
CA MET A 132 -3.94 -13.25 -6.02
C MET A 132 -4.25 -14.42 -6.96
N ASP A 133 -4.59 -14.13 -8.22
CA ASP A 133 -4.82 -15.17 -9.21
C ASP A 133 -3.50 -15.81 -9.70
N GLU A 134 -3.57 -17.08 -10.10
CA GLU A 134 -2.41 -17.89 -10.48
C GLU A 134 -1.63 -17.33 -11.69
N ASN A 135 -2.29 -16.68 -12.64
CA ASN A 135 -1.58 -16.09 -13.78
C ASN A 135 -0.74 -14.90 -13.33
N THR A 136 -1.30 -14.04 -12.47
CA THR A 136 -0.58 -12.90 -11.90
C THR A 136 0.61 -13.37 -11.05
N LYS A 137 0.44 -14.40 -10.21
CA LYS A 137 1.55 -15.01 -9.44
C LYS A 137 2.65 -15.51 -10.37
N THR A 138 2.30 -16.29 -11.39
CA THR A 138 3.27 -16.85 -12.35
C THR A 138 4.06 -15.76 -13.06
N GLN A 139 3.39 -14.71 -13.55
CA GLN A 139 4.07 -13.60 -14.23
C GLN A 139 5.06 -12.86 -13.32
N LYS A 140 4.67 -12.66 -12.05
CA LYS A 140 5.51 -12.01 -11.03
C LYS A 140 6.74 -12.84 -10.70
N VAL A 141 6.56 -14.15 -10.49
CA VAL A 141 7.65 -15.11 -10.28
C VAL A 141 8.63 -15.13 -11.44
N LEU A 142 8.14 -15.24 -12.68
CA LEU A 142 9.01 -15.24 -13.87
C LEU A 142 9.75 -13.91 -14.03
N SER A 143 9.07 -12.78 -13.83
CA SER A 143 9.72 -11.46 -13.89
C SER A 143 10.79 -11.29 -12.81
N PHE A 144 10.57 -11.88 -11.63
CA PHE A 144 11.56 -11.89 -10.56
C PHE A 144 12.77 -12.74 -10.97
N ILE A 145 12.56 -13.98 -11.41
CA ILE A 145 13.63 -14.87 -11.91
C ILE A 145 14.44 -14.20 -13.02
N ASP A 146 13.78 -13.59 -13.99
CA ASP A 146 14.42 -12.88 -15.11
C ASP A 146 15.32 -11.73 -14.62
N SER A 147 15.00 -11.10 -13.49
CA SER A 147 15.83 -10.04 -12.90
C SER A 147 17.17 -10.55 -12.37
N PHE A 148 17.26 -11.84 -12.00
CA PHE A 148 18.49 -12.46 -11.53
C PHE A 148 19.41 -12.97 -12.64
N TYR A 149 18.90 -13.10 -13.87
CA TYR A 149 19.70 -13.47 -15.03
C TYR A 149 20.88 -12.51 -15.26
N LEU A 150 20.70 -11.22 -14.94
CA LEU A 150 21.74 -10.19 -15.11
C LEU A 150 22.73 -10.09 -13.95
N VAL A 151 22.51 -10.84 -12.86
CA VAL A 151 23.43 -10.88 -11.70
C VAL A 151 23.95 -12.30 -11.45
N ASN A 152 23.69 -13.22 -12.37
CA ASN A 152 24.17 -14.61 -12.38
C ASN A 152 23.84 -15.40 -11.10
N ILE A 153 22.69 -15.12 -10.50
CA ILE A 153 22.16 -15.93 -9.39
C ILE A 153 21.11 -16.87 -9.98
N GLU A 154 21.34 -18.18 -9.88
CA GLU A 154 20.40 -19.19 -10.37
C GLU A 154 19.22 -19.37 -9.41
N ILE A 155 18.15 -18.62 -9.67
CA ILE A 155 16.84 -18.77 -9.02
C ILE A 155 15.89 -19.43 -10.01
N THR A 156 15.17 -20.45 -9.54
CA THR A 156 14.16 -21.17 -10.31
C THR A 156 12.79 -21.02 -9.66
N GLU A 157 11.72 -21.39 -10.36
CA GLU A 157 10.37 -21.39 -9.79
C GLU A 157 10.27 -22.26 -8.52
N ALA A 158 11.04 -23.35 -8.45
CA ALA A 158 11.08 -24.23 -7.28
C ALA A 158 11.69 -23.57 -6.03
N ASP A 159 12.36 -22.44 -6.19
CA ASP A 159 12.95 -21.68 -5.09
C ASP A 159 11.94 -20.70 -4.46
N ILE A 160 10.77 -20.54 -5.06
CA ILE A 160 9.77 -19.56 -4.67
C ILE A 160 8.50 -20.28 -4.21
N ASP A 161 8.25 -20.25 -2.91
CA ASP A 161 6.97 -20.64 -2.32
C ASP A 161 5.83 -19.71 -2.76
N THR A 162 5.01 -20.18 -3.71
CA THR A 162 3.81 -19.50 -4.22
C THR A 162 2.52 -19.95 -3.53
N VAL A 163 2.61 -20.88 -2.57
CA VAL A 163 1.45 -21.48 -1.90
C VAL A 163 1.27 -20.87 -0.53
N ASN A 164 2.31 -20.92 0.32
CA ASN A 164 2.24 -20.40 1.68
C ASN A 164 2.91 -19.02 1.80
N PHE A 165 3.80 -18.67 0.87
CA PHE A 165 4.57 -17.42 0.88
C PHE A 165 5.45 -17.24 2.12
N GLU A 166 5.82 -18.35 2.78
CA GLU A 166 6.51 -18.35 4.07
C GLU A 166 7.90 -19.02 3.98
N THR A 167 8.14 -19.80 2.93
CA THR A 167 9.27 -20.75 2.89
C THR A 167 10.09 -20.69 1.60
N HIS A 168 10.38 -19.49 1.09
CA HIS A 168 11.31 -19.34 -0.04
C HIS A 168 12.67 -19.98 0.24
N ASN A 169 13.36 -20.42 -0.81
CA ASN A 169 14.67 -21.03 -0.69
C ASN A 169 15.70 -20.03 -0.12
N GLN A 170 16.65 -20.54 0.67
CA GLN A 170 17.71 -19.75 1.29
C GLN A 170 18.48 -18.88 0.29
N LYS A 171 18.67 -19.33 -0.96
CA LYS A 171 19.33 -18.51 -1.99
C LYS A 171 18.57 -17.22 -2.34
N VAL A 172 17.23 -17.24 -2.27
CA VAL A 172 16.39 -16.05 -2.42
C VAL A 172 16.55 -15.15 -1.20
N LEU A 173 16.48 -15.73 0.00
CA LEU A 173 16.57 -14.98 1.26
C LEU A 173 17.96 -14.35 1.46
N ASP A 174 19.03 -15.07 1.11
CA ASP A 174 20.41 -14.60 1.24
C ASP A 174 20.69 -13.34 0.43
N TYR A 175 20.01 -13.17 -0.71
CA TYR A 175 20.10 -11.95 -1.52
C TYR A 175 19.64 -10.70 -0.74
N TYR A 176 18.69 -10.84 0.18
CA TYR A 176 18.15 -9.73 0.97
C TYR A 176 18.86 -9.48 2.28
N LYS A 177 19.89 -10.28 2.65
CA LYS A 177 20.63 -10.08 3.90
C LYS A 177 21.24 -8.69 4.04
N LEU A 178 21.81 -8.15 2.97
CA LEU A 178 22.37 -6.80 2.99
C LEU A 178 21.28 -5.73 3.18
N THR A 179 20.12 -5.92 2.57
CA THR A 179 18.96 -5.02 2.74
C THR A 179 18.46 -5.04 4.19
N VAL A 180 18.33 -6.22 4.79
CA VAL A 180 17.95 -6.36 6.21
C VAL A 180 19.03 -5.79 7.13
N ALA A 181 20.33 -5.98 6.82
CA ALA A 181 21.41 -5.40 7.59
C ALA A 181 21.35 -3.87 7.62
N LYS A 182 21.04 -3.24 6.48
CA LYS A 182 20.78 -1.79 6.39
C LYS A 182 19.57 -1.39 7.24
N LYS A 183 18.48 -2.18 7.23
CA LYS A 183 17.30 -1.95 8.07
C LYS A 183 17.66 -1.99 9.56
N ILE A 184 18.42 -3.00 10.01
CA ILE A 184 18.84 -3.15 11.42
C ILE A 184 19.63 -1.92 11.87
N TYR A 185 20.61 -1.50 11.07
CA TYR A 185 21.39 -0.29 11.36
C TYR A 185 20.50 0.95 11.46
N ALA A 186 19.63 1.17 10.47
CA ALA A 186 18.73 2.30 10.44
C ALA A 186 17.75 2.29 11.63
N LYS A 187 17.25 1.11 12.03
CA LYS A 187 16.36 0.95 13.19
C LYS A 187 17.06 1.32 14.50
N ALA A 188 18.33 0.93 14.65
CA ALA A 188 19.12 1.29 15.83
C ALA A 188 19.35 2.81 15.95
N LEU A 189 19.56 3.51 14.83
CA LEU A 189 19.63 4.97 14.82
C LEU A 189 18.28 5.61 15.11
N LEU A 190 17.22 5.12 14.44
CA LEU A 190 15.86 5.65 14.57
C LEU A 190 15.38 5.63 16.02
N ALA A 191 15.67 4.55 16.77
CA ALA A 191 15.31 4.41 18.17
C ALA A 191 15.83 5.54 19.08
N GLU A 192 16.92 6.21 18.70
CA GLU A 192 17.42 7.40 19.39
C GLU A 192 16.90 8.69 18.76
N GLU A 193 16.79 8.75 17.43
CA GLU A 193 16.32 9.93 16.70
C GLU A 193 14.84 10.27 16.99
N VAL A 194 13.98 9.28 17.22
CA VAL A 194 12.56 9.51 17.57
C VAL A 194 12.38 10.20 18.92
N LYS A 195 13.40 10.19 19.78
CA LYS A 195 13.42 10.83 21.10
C LYS A 195 14.00 12.26 21.06
N ASP A 196 14.71 12.62 20.00
CA ASP A 196 15.36 13.91 19.84
C ASP A 196 14.43 14.95 19.20
N LYS A 197 14.02 15.96 19.98
CA LYS A 197 13.09 17.02 19.55
C LYS A 197 13.56 17.85 18.37
N GLU A 198 14.88 17.92 18.13
CA GLU A 198 15.45 18.66 17.01
C GLU A 198 15.55 17.81 15.74
N ASN A 199 15.33 16.49 15.85
CA ASN A 199 15.39 15.57 14.71
C ASN A 199 14.05 15.53 13.95
N ALA A 200 14.12 15.43 12.62
CA ALA A 200 12.94 15.30 11.77
C ALA A 200 12.13 14.00 12.02
N ALA A 201 12.77 12.97 12.58
CA ALA A 201 12.14 11.71 12.94
C ALA A 201 11.40 11.76 14.30
N TYR A 202 11.55 12.83 15.08
CA TYR A 202 10.94 12.98 16.41
C TYR A 202 9.47 12.57 16.46
N ILE A 203 9.11 11.83 17.51
CA ILE A 203 7.73 11.43 17.81
C ILE A 203 7.29 12.22 19.04
N ASP A 204 6.42 13.20 18.82
CA ASP A 204 5.60 13.78 19.89
C ASP A 204 4.56 12.74 20.32
N VAL A 205 4.87 11.97 21.36
CA VAL A 205 4.12 10.78 21.79
C VAL A 205 2.62 11.08 21.92
N ASP A 206 2.26 12.14 22.65
CA ASP A 206 0.85 12.50 22.85
C ASP A 206 0.15 12.79 21.53
N LYS A 207 0.73 13.66 20.71
CA LYS A 207 0.12 14.07 19.44
C LYS A 207 0.07 12.93 18.44
N ALA A 208 1.15 12.15 18.33
CA ALA A 208 1.29 11.08 17.36
C ALA A 208 0.32 9.93 17.68
N LEU A 209 0.26 9.50 18.93
CA LEU A 209 -0.62 8.40 19.35
C LEU A 209 -2.09 8.80 19.25
N GLN A 210 -2.46 10.03 19.67
CA GLN A 210 -3.83 10.53 19.48
C GLN A 210 -4.23 10.56 18.00
N THR A 211 -3.34 11.06 17.13
CA THR A 211 -3.60 11.14 15.69
C THR A 211 -3.74 9.73 15.07
N TYR A 212 -2.86 8.81 15.46
CA TYR A 212 -2.89 7.44 14.95
C TYR A 212 -4.16 6.72 15.42
N PHE A 213 -4.48 6.81 16.71
CA PHE A 213 -5.67 6.20 17.28
C PHE A 213 -6.94 6.69 16.58
N ALA A 214 -7.12 8.01 16.47
CA ALA A 214 -8.29 8.60 15.81
C ALA A 214 -8.42 8.18 14.33
N SER A 215 -7.29 8.01 13.63
CA SER A 215 -7.28 7.71 12.19
C SER A 215 -7.43 6.22 11.87
N ASN A 216 -6.90 5.33 12.71
CA ASN A 216 -6.73 3.92 12.37
C ASN A 216 -7.43 2.95 13.33
N VAL A 217 -7.74 3.38 14.56
CA VAL A 217 -8.25 2.49 15.62
C VAL A 217 -9.67 2.87 16.04
N GLN A 218 -9.91 4.17 16.28
CA GLN A 218 -11.13 4.65 16.94
C GLN A 218 -12.44 4.23 16.25
N SER A 219 -12.44 4.12 14.92
CA SER A 219 -13.63 3.69 14.16
C SER A 219 -13.52 2.25 13.64
N ASN A 220 -12.44 1.53 13.95
CA ASN A 220 -12.18 0.21 13.41
C ASN A 220 -12.72 -0.87 14.35
N TYR A 221 -14.04 -1.02 14.36
CA TYR A 221 -14.76 -2.00 15.16
C TYR A 221 -15.96 -2.54 14.36
N ASP A 222 -16.50 -3.68 14.77
CA ASP A 222 -17.65 -4.31 14.11
C ASP A 222 -18.94 -3.50 14.30
N MET A 223 -19.82 -3.50 13.30
CA MET A 223 -21.06 -2.74 13.34
C MET A 223 -22.25 -3.62 13.00
N SER A 224 -23.21 -3.67 13.91
CA SER A 224 -24.51 -4.30 13.70
C SER A 224 -25.51 -3.26 13.20
N ALA A 225 -25.92 -3.38 11.93
CA ALA A 225 -26.92 -2.50 11.35
C ALA A 225 -27.77 -3.19 10.28
N ILE A 226 -29.09 -2.96 10.35
CA ILE A 226 -30.00 -3.33 9.27
C ILE A 226 -29.82 -2.30 8.16
N THR A 227 -29.36 -2.75 7.00
CA THR A 227 -29.18 -1.88 5.82
C THR A 227 -30.04 -2.38 4.67
N ILE A 228 -30.87 -1.49 4.13
CA ILE A 228 -31.80 -1.77 3.04
C ILE A 228 -31.47 -0.86 1.88
N ARG A 229 -31.04 -1.46 0.77
CA ARG A 229 -30.61 -0.78 -0.45
C ARG A 229 -31.74 -0.68 -1.45
N PHE A 230 -31.89 0.51 -2.02
CA PHE A 230 -32.79 0.81 -3.13
C PHE A 230 -31.97 1.32 -4.33
N VAL A 231 -32.37 0.91 -5.52
CA VAL A 231 -31.77 1.33 -6.79
C VAL A 231 -31.96 2.84 -7.00
N ASN A 232 -33.10 3.39 -6.60
CA ASN A 232 -33.40 4.81 -6.72
C ASN A 232 -34.43 5.28 -5.69
N GLN A 233 -34.63 6.60 -5.63
CA GLN A 233 -35.57 7.22 -4.68
C GLN A 233 -37.03 6.80 -4.92
N ASN A 234 -37.43 6.53 -6.16
CA ASN A 234 -38.80 6.14 -6.48
C ASN A 234 -39.14 4.76 -5.90
N GLU A 235 -38.21 3.81 -6.01
CA GLU A 235 -38.34 2.48 -5.39
C GLU A 235 -38.45 2.58 -3.87
N ALA A 236 -37.59 3.40 -3.25
CA ALA A 236 -37.61 3.60 -1.81
C ALA A 236 -38.94 4.22 -1.34
N ASN A 237 -39.41 5.27 -2.02
CA ASN A 237 -40.69 5.91 -1.72
C ASN A 237 -41.89 4.98 -1.98
N ALA A 238 -41.83 4.15 -3.02
CA ALA A 238 -42.86 3.16 -3.29
C ALA A 238 -42.92 2.08 -2.20
N THR A 239 -41.76 1.70 -1.68
CA THR A 239 -41.65 0.74 -0.58
C THR A 239 -42.25 1.29 0.71
N LEU A 240 -41.89 2.52 1.11
CA LEU A 240 -42.49 3.18 2.28
C LEU A 240 -44.01 3.30 2.16
N ARG A 241 -44.50 3.69 0.98
CA ARG A 241 -45.94 3.75 0.69
C ARG A 241 -46.61 2.37 0.80
N ARG A 242 -45.98 1.30 0.32
CA ARG A 242 -46.52 -0.07 0.41
C ARG A 242 -46.80 -0.45 1.87
N TYR A 243 -45.90 -0.06 2.78
CA TYR A 243 -45.99 -0.34 4.21
C TYR A 243 -46.78 0.71 5.01
N ASN A 244 -47.43 1.67 4.33
CA ASN A 244 -48.17 2.77 4.97
C ASN A 244 -47.32 3.66 5.89
N ILE A 245 -46.01 3.75 5.65
CA ILE A 245 -45.09 4.51 6.51
C ILE A 245 -44.80 5.86 5.88
N LYS A 246 -44.97 6.95 6.64
CA LYS A 246 -44.57 8.29 6.23
C LYS A 246 -43.62 8.91 7.24
N ALA A 247 -42.57 9.56 6.74
CA ALA A 247 -41.58 10.24 7.56
C ALA A 247 -42.00 11.67 7.89
N TYR A 248 -41.87 12.08 9.14
CA TYR A 248 -42.06 13.46 9.57
C TYR A 248 -41.13 13.80 10.73
N ARG A 249 -40.36 14.89 10.63
CA ARG A 249 -39.40 15.36 11.65
C ARG A 249 -38.55 14.24 12.27
N SER A 250 -37.87 13.48 11.41
CA SER A 250 -36.98 12.37 11.80
C SER A 250 -37.66 11.16 12.46
N GLN A 251 -38.98 11.07 12.42
CA GLN A 251 -39.75 9.95 12.95
C GLN A 251 -40.58 9.28 11.85
N TRP A 252 -40.96 8.02 12.08
CA TRP A 252 -41.90 7.28 11.25
C TRP A 252 -43.29 7.29 11.86
N TYR A 253 -44.29 7.36 11.00
CA TYR A 253 -45.70 7.30 11.34
C TYR A 253 -46.34 6.25 10.45
N GLU A 254 -47.04 5.29 11.06
CA GLU A 254 -47.87 4.35 10.33
C GLU A 254 -49.25 4.97 10.08
N LEU A 255 -49.63 5.07 8.82
CA LEU A 255 -50.92 5.58 8.40
C LEU A 255 -51.97 4.48 8.51
N ALA A 256 -53.22 4.87 8.81
CA ALA A 256 -54.35 3.97 8.65
C ALA A 256 -54.45 3.49 7.18
N ASP A 257 -54.61 2.18 6.98
CA ASP A 257 -54.59 1.55 5.66
C ASP A 257 -56.01 1.29 5.11
N PRO A 258 -56.52 2.17 4.21
CA PRO A 258 -57.85 2.00 3.62
C PRO A 258 -57.96 0.87 2.60
N ARG A 259 -56.86 0.16 2.29
CA ARG A 259 -56.88 -1.02 1.42
C ARG A 259 -57.34 -2.28 2.15
N THR A 260 -57.27 -2.29 3.49
CA THR A 260 -57.53 -3.48 4.31
C THR A 260 -58.65 -3.29 5.32
N ALA A 261 -58.99 -2.06 5.68
CA ALA A 261 -60.10 -1.76 6.60
C ALA A 261 -60.71 -0.38 6.36
N VAL A 262 -61.96 -0.20 6.80
CA VAL A 262 -62.60 1.12 6.84
C VAL A 262 -61.85 2.00 7.83
N VAL A 263 -61.34 3.14 7.36
CA VAL A 263 -60.55 4.06 8.18
C VAL A 263 -61.42 5.11 8.86
N THR A 264 -60.98 5.66 9.99
CA THR A 264 -61.71 6.67 10.75
C THR A 264 -60.89 7.95 10.94
N GLY A 265 -61.49 9.00 11.47
CA GLY A 265 -60.81 10.27 11.77
C GLY A 265 -60.26 10.94 10.50
N TYR A 266 -59.08 11.57 10.61
CA TYR A 266 -58.48 12.33 9.52
C TYR A 266 -58.25 11.51 8.25
N ALA A 267 -57.92 10.22 8.37
CA ALA A 267 -57.80 9.32 7.21
C ALA A 267 -59.09 9.26 6.38
N SER A 268 -60.26 9.23 7.05
CA SER A 268 -61.55 9.25 6.35
C SER A 268 -61.85 10.60 5.71
N GLU A 269 -61.41 11.71 6.32
CA GLU A 269 -61.55 13.06 5.74
C GLU A 269 -60.73 13.18 4.46
N VAL A 270 -59.49 12.68 4.45
CA VAL A 270 -58.62 12.67 3.25
C VAL A 270 -59.27 11.88 2.11
N LEU A 271 -59.90 10.75 2.38
CA LEU A 271 -60.62 9.98 1.35
C LEU A 271 -61.82 10.75 0.80
N ALA A 272 -62.59 11.42 1.66
CA ALA A 272 -63.75 12.22 1.26
C ALA A 272 -63.33 13.41 0.37
N ASP A 273 -62.25 14.10 0.74
CA ASP A 273 -61.66 15.20 -0.04
C ASP A 273 -61.22 14.77 -1.45
N LEU A 274 -60.77 13.52 -1.58
CA LEU A 274 -60.34 12.93 -2.86
C LEU A 274 -61.52 12.32 -3.66
N GLY A 275 -62.72 12.28 -3.09
CA GLY A 275 -63.88 11.63 -3.69
C GLY A 275 -63.77 10.10 -3.76
N ILE A 276 -62.98 9.49 -2.88
CA ILE A 276 -62.76 8.04 -2.81
C ILE A 276 -63.70 7.44 -1.74
N ALA A 277 -64.41 6.36 -2.10
CA ALA A 277 -65.29 5.68 -1.15
C ALA A 277 -64.49 4.90 -0.10
N ASN A 278 -64.78 5.13 1.18
CA ASN A 278 -64.14 4.46 2.32
C ASN A 278 -64.76 3.07 2.56
N THR A 279 -64.43 2.11 1.69
CA THR A 279 -64.97 0.74 1.72
C THR A 279 -64.06 -0.27 2.43
N GLY A 280 -62.85 0.13 2.81
CA GLY A 280 -61.82 -0.77 3.35
C GLY A 280 -61.22 -1.73 2.33
N SER A 281 -61.33 -1.43 1.04
CA SER A 281 -60.75 -2.20 -0.06
C SER A 281 -60.53 -1.29 -1.28
N ILE A 282 -59.86 -0.14 -1.07
CA ILE A 282 -59.62 0.82 -2.17
C ILE A 282 -58.55 0.32 -3.16
N SER A 283 -58.56 0.86 -4.38
CA SER A 283 -57.59 0.49 -5.42
C SER A 283 -56.18 1.03 -5.11
N ASP A 284 -55.13 0.40 -5.64
CA ASP A 284 -53.76 0.89 -5.49
C ASP A 284 -53.59 2.32 -6.03
N ALA A 285 -54.24 2.65 -7.14
CA ALA A 285 -54.18 3.98 -7.74
C ALA A 285 -54.82 5.05 -6.84
N ASP A 286 -55.92 4.72 -6.18
CA ASP A 286 -56.57 5.62 -5.22
C ASP A 286 -55.80 5.70 -3.91
N TYR A 287 -55.17 4.61 -3.50
CA TYR A 287 -54.27 4.60 -2.35
C TYR A 287 -53.04 5.48 -2.56
N VAL A 288 -52.45 5.55 -3.76
CA VAL A 288 -51.37 6.50 -4.04
C VAL A 288 -51.83 7.94 -3.80
N LYS A 289 -53.02 8.32 -4.30
CA LYS A 289 -53.57 9.67 -4.09
C LYS A 289 -53.81 9.95 -2.61
N TYR A 290 -54.37 8.98 -1.88
CA TYR A 290 -54.59 9.06 -0.44
C TYR A 290 -53.28 9.30 0.31
N TYR A 291 -52.28 8.45 0.08
CA TYR A 291 -50.97 8.52 0.73
C TYR A 291 -50.26 9.86 0.46
N ASP A 292 -50.32 10.34 -0.79
CA ASP A 292 -49.71 11.61 -1.19
C ASP A 292 -50.41 12.80 -0.53
N LYS A 293 -51.75 12.78 -0.44
CA LYS A 293 -52.56 13.84 0.16
C LYS A 293 -52.46 13.87 1.70
N TYR A 294 -52.31 12.72 2.35
CA TYR A 294 -52.28 12.62 3.80
C TYR A 294 -51.13 13.42 4.40
N SER A 295 -51.42 14.39 5.27
CA SER A 295 -50.40 15.21 5.93
C SER A 295 -50.29 14.86 7.40
N ILE A 296 -49.13 14.37 7.82
CA ILE A 296 -48.82 14.06 9.23
C ILE A 296 -48.92 15.34 10.05
N ASN A 297 -49.70 15.29 11.14
CA ASN A 297 -49.81 16.36 12.12
C ASN A 297 -49.88 15.77 13.54
N PRO A 298 -48.76 15.77 14.28
CA PRO A 298 -48.71 15.32 15.67
C PRO A 298 -49.44 16.25 16.66
N ASN A 299 -49.93 17.41 16.19
CA ASN A 299 -50.68 18.39 16.99
C ASN A 299 -52.06 18.65 16.39
N ARG A 300 -52.67 17.64 15.75
CA ARG A 300 -54.01 17.77 15.18
C ARG A 300 -55.03 17.93 16.31
N GLU A 301 -55.97 18.87 16.15
CA GLU A 301 -57.07 19.07 17.09
C GLU A 301 -58.35 18.35 16.61
N PRO A 302 -59.07 17.61 17.47
CA PRO A 302 -58.70 17.32 18.87
C PRO A 302 -57.46 16.42 18.96
N ILE A 303 -56.65 16.56 20.01
CA ILE A 303 -55.38 15.81 20.19
C ILE A 303 -55.54 14.28 20.09
N SER A 304 -56.72 13.74 20.37
CA SER A 304 -57.04 12.32 20.17
C SER A 304 -57.03 11.87 18.69
N SER A 305 -57.03 12.82 17.76
CA SER A 305 -56.89 12.63 16.32
C SER A 305 -55.48 12.96 15.80
N ALA A 306 -54.53 13.26 16.70
CA ALA A 306 -53.15 13.51 16.32
C ALA A 306 -52.45 12.24 15.84
N ASP A 307 -51.56 12.41 14.86
CA ASP A 307 -50.72 11.33 14.37
C ASP A 307 -49.63 11.01 15.42
N VAL A 308 -49.51 9.75 15.83
CA VAL A 308 -48.55 9.31 16.86
C VAL A 308 -47.33 8.69 16.16
N PRO A 309 -46.09 9.09 16.52
CA PRO A 309 -44.90 8.47 15.97
C PRO A 309 -44.79 7.02 16.45
N MET A 310 -44.27 6.17 15.57
CA MET A 310 -43.94 4.80 15.92
C MET A 310 -42.88 4.78 17.02
N THR A 311 -43.03 3.86 17.96
CA THR A 311 -41.97 3.52 18.92
C THR A 311 -40.75 2.94 18.20
N LEU A 312 -39.63 2.86 18.91
CA LEU A 312 -38.41 2.31 18.34
C LEU A 312 -38.57 0.82 17.96
N ASP A 313 -39.27 0.04 18.79
CA ASP A 313 -39.59 -1.36 18.50
C ASP A 313 -40.50 -1.51 17.29
N GLU A 314 -41.58 -0.73 17.20
CA GLU A 314 -42.46 -0.74 16.02
C GLU A 314 -41.67 -0.35 14.76
N THR A 315 -40.77 0.62 14.86
CA THR A 315 -39.89 1.03 13.76
C THR A 315 -38.94 -0.10 13.34
N LEU A 316 -38.32 -0.78 14.31
CA LEU A 316 -37.47 -1.96 14.05
C LEU A 316 -38.24 -3.05 13.30
N VAL A 317 -39.46 -3.37 13.76
CA VAL A 317 -40.34 -4.35 13.11
C VAL A 317 -40.59 -3.97 11.66
N LYS A 318 -40.90 -2.69 11.37
CA LYS A 318 -41.05 -2.23 9.98
C LYS A 318 -39.76 -2.34 9.16
N PHE A 319 -38.60 -2.06 9.76
CA PHE A 319 -37.31 -2.27 9.08
C PHE A 319 -37.12 -3.75 8.70
N LEU A 320 -37.45 -4.68 9.60
CA LEU A 320 -37.37 -6.12 9.34
C LEU A 320 -38.36 -6.58 8.28
N GLU A 321 -39.61 -6.10 8.31
CA GLU A 321 -40.61 -6.36 7.26
C GLU A 321 -40.14 -5.87 5.89
N ILE A 322 -39.60 -4.64 5.81
CA ILE A 322 -39.06 -4.09 4.58
C ILE A 322 -37.83 -4.88 4.13
N TYR A 323 -36.93 -5.23 5.04
CA TYR A 323 -35.74 -6.03 4.75
C TYR A 323 -36.12 -7.36 4.10
N ASN A 324 -37.02 -8.12 4.73
CA ASN A 324 -37.53 -9.39 4.24
C ASN A 324 -38.20 -9.28 2.86
N TYR A 325 -38.90 -8.18 2.61
CA TYR A 325 -39.53 -7.93 1.31
C TYR A 325 -38.53 -7.61 0.19
N ILE A 326 -37.59 -6.70 0.45
CA ILE A 326 -36.57 -6.31 -0.52
C ILE A 326 -35.59 -7.46 -0.78
N TYR A 327 -35.27 -8.22 0.26
CA TYR A 327 -34.35 -9.36 0.22
C TYR A 327 -35.10 -10.70 0.34
N SER A 328 -36.23 -10.84 -0.35
CA SER A 328 -37.04 -12.07 -0.37
C SER A 328 -36.31 -13.32 -0.86
N TYR A 329 -35.15 -13.16 -1.51
CA TYR A 329 -34.27 -14.23 -1.93
C TYR A 329 -33.28 -14.69 -0.83
N LYS A 330 -33.26 -14.05 0.33
CA LYS A 330 -32.46 -14.43 1.51
C LYS A 330 -33.32 -15.14 2.55
N ASP A 331 -32.66 -15.77 3.51
CA ASP A 331 -33.32 -16.29 4.70
C ASP A 331 -34.06 -15.17 5.44
N GLN A 332 -35.30 -15.46 5.81
CA GLN A 332 -36.21 -14.47 6.39
C GLN A 332 -35.90 -14.30 7.87
N VAL A 333 -35.84 -13.05 8.31
CA VAL A 333 -35.62 -12.70 9.73
C VAL A 333 -36.96 -12.59 10.44
N SER A 334 -37.06 -13.03 11.69
CA SER A 334 -38.28 -12.88 12.49
C SER A 334 -38.63 -11.39 12.66
N THR A 335 -39.93 -11.05 12.60
CA THR A 335 -40.44 -9.69 12.83
C THR A 335 -41.00 -9.51 14.25
N SER A 336 -40.74 -10.46 15.15
CA SER A 336 -41.23 -10.43 16.54
C SER A 336 -40.21 -9.88 17.54
N TYR A 337 -39.12 -9.28 17.07
CA TYR A 337 -38.10 -8.71 17.93
C TYR A 337 -38.49 -7.32 18.44
N THR A 338 -38.16 -7.05 19.70
CA THR A 338 -37.87 -5.70 20.23
C THR A 338 -36.38 -5.40 20.06
N VAL A 339 -35.99 -4.14 20.26
CA VAL A 339 -34.57 -3.73 20.26
C VAL A 339 -33.75 -4.56 21.24
N ASP A 340 -34.22 -4.79 22.46
CA ASP A 340 -33.46 -5.57 23.44
C ASP A 340 -33.30 -7.03 23.01
N THR A 341 -34.37 -7.64 22.48
CA THR A 341 -34.32 -9.07 22.09
C THR A 341 -33.48 -9.31 20.83
N ILE A 342 -33.45 -8.36 19.87
CA ILE A 342 -32.61 -8.53 18.68
C ILE A 342 -31.13 -8.40 19.04
N LEU A 343 -30.77 -7.53 19.98
CA LEU A 343 -29.39 -7.37 20.45
C LEU A 343 -28.84 -8.68 21.03
N THR A 344 -29.67 -9.42 21.79
CA THR A 344 -29.27 -10.72 22.35
C THR A 344 -29.11 -11.85 21.31
N ASP A 345 -29.58 -11.65 20.08
CA ASP A 345 -29.58 -12.66 19.02
C ASP A 345 -28.71 -12.26 17.81
N LEU A 346 -27.93 -11.17 17.92
CA LEU A 346 -27.15 -10.61 16.82
C LEU A 346 -26.19 -11.60 16.17
N GLU A 347 -25.58 -12.49 16.96
CA GLU A 347 -24.65 -13.51 16.46
C GLU A 347 -25.30 -14.48 15.45
N ASN A 348 -26.62 -14.68 15.53
CA ASN A 348 -27.38 -15.53 14.62
C ASN A 348 -27.98 -14.76 13.43
N LEU A 349 -27.74 -13.45 13.35
CA LEU A 349 -28.36 -12.55 12.37
C LEU A 349 -27.35 -11.98 11.38
N PRO A 350 -27.77 -11.69 10.13
CA PRO A 350 -26.86 -11.25 9.07
C PRO A 350 -26.56 -9.74 9.11
N PHE A 351 -26.60 -9.13 10.29
CA PHE A 351 -26.54 -7.66 10.46
C PHE A 351 -25.19 -7.14 10.94
N THR A 352 -24.35 -8.01 11.50
CA THR A 352 -22.99 -7.65 11.94
C THR A 352 -22.03 -7.69 10.77
N LYS A 353 -21.22 -6.65 10.65
CA LYS A 353 -20.15 -6.54 9.64
C LYS A 353 -18.92 -5.92 10.26
N SER A 354 -17.75 -6.41 9.87
CA SER A 354 -16.50 -5.74 10.20
C SER A 354 -16.33 -4.45 9.40
N TYR A 355 -15.51 -3.54 9.92
CA TYR A 355 -15.31 -2.21 9.35
C TYR A 355 -14.93 -2.25 7.85
N GLU A 356 -14.10 -3.22 7.46
CA GLU A 356 -13.64 -3.40 6.07
C GLU A 356 -14.67 -4.10 5.16
N ASP A 357 -15.63 -4.84 5.72
CA ASP A 357 -16.69 -5.53 4.95
C ASP A 357 -17.76 -4.57 4.39
N PHE A 358 -17.71 -3.30 4.78
CA PHE A 358 -18.58 -2.27 4.23
C PHE A 358 -18.11 -1.86 2.84
N THR A 359 -18.65 -2.53 1.82
CA THR A 359 -18.41 -2.20 0.40
C THR A 359 -18.76 -0.75 0.01
N ASN A 360 -19.61 -0.06 0.78
CA ASN A 360 -19.99 1.33 0.54
C ASN A 360 -19.51 2.22 1.69
N THR A 361 -18.39 2.91 1.45
CA THR A 361 -17.74 3.78 2.45
C THR A 361 -18.62 4.95 2.88
N SER A 362 -19.41 5.55 1.98
CA SER A 362 -20.34 6.63 2.35
C SER A 362 -21.42 6.16 3.32
N LEU A 363 -21.96 4.95 3.11
CA LEU A 363 -22.93 4.35 4.02
C LEU A 363 -22.28 4.01 5.37
N ARG A 364 -21.06 3.45 5.36
CA ARG A 364 -20.29 3.19 6.57
C ARG A 364 -20.14 4.46 7.40
N THR A 365 -19.59 5.53 6.81
CA THR A 365 -19.41 6.82 7.48
C THR A 365 -20.72 7.35 8.06
N TYR A 366 -21.84 7.20 7.34
CA TYR A 366 -23.14 7.61 7.84
C TYR A 366 -23.59 6.84 9.09
N ILE A 367 -23.46 5.50 9.07
CA ILE A 367 -23.86 4.65 10.20
C ILE A 367 -22.96 4.87 11.42
N TYR A 368 -21.64 5.00 11.21
CA TYR A 368 -20.69 5.20 12.32
C TYR A 368 -20.86 6.58 12.96
N ASN A 369 -20.95 7.64 12.14
CA ASN A 369 -20.81 9.01 12.65
C ASN A 369 -22.13 9.74 12.87
N THR A 370 -23.24 9.28 12.27
CA THR A 370 -24.53 9.98 12.35
C THR A 370 -25.59 9.22 13.14
N LEU A 371 -25.59 7.89 13.06
CA LEU A 371 -26.52 7.07 13.85
C LEU A 371 -25.88 6.73 15.19
N GLY A 372 -26.65 6.86 16.27
CA GLY A 372 -26.21 6.51 17.62
C GLY A 372 -27.04 5.40 18.23
N THR A 373 -26.61 4.89 19.37
CA THR A 373 -27.31 3.85 20.15
C THR A 373 -27.72 4.35 21.54
N GLY A 374 -27.41 5.59 21.92
CA GLY A 374 -27.89 6.19 23.16
C GLY A 374 -29.42 6.37 23.17
N GLU A 375 -30.00 6.53 24.37
CA GLU A 375 -31.45 6.71 24.54
C GLU A 375 -32.00 7.93 23.80
N THR A 376 -31.19 8.99 23.66
CA THR A 376 -31.55 10.24 22.97
C THR A 376 -31.09 10.28 21.52
N ASP A 377 -30.37 9.26 21.05
CA ASP A 377 -29.75 9.27 19.73
C ASP A 377 -30.72 8.88 18.63
N THR A 378 -30.44 9.39 17.43
CA THR A 378 -31.15 8.91 16.23
C THR A 378 -30.57 7.56 15.80
N ARG A 379 -31.29 6.48 16.12
CA ARG A 379 -30.89 5.09 15.78
C ARG A 379 -31.12 4.70 14.32
N PHE A 380 -32.01 5.39 13.61
CA PHE A 380 -32.42 4.98 12.26
C PHE A 380 -32.58 6.14 11.29
N THR A 381 -32.64 5.79 10.01
CA THR A 381 -32.82 6.73 8.93
C THR A 381 -34.32 6.95 8.66
N SER A 382 -34.83 8.14 8.97
CA SER A 382 -36.26 8.43 8.78
C SER A 382 -36.69 8.54 7.32
N SER A 383 -35.79 8.85 6.39
CA SER A 383 -36.10 8.97 4.96
C SER A 383 -34.99 8.33 4.14
N PRO A 384 -35.25 7.70 2.98
CA PRO A 384 -34.21 7.08 2.19
C PRO A 384 -33.10 8.09 1.83
N ARG A 385 -31.85 7.78 2.18
CA ARG A 385 -30.70 8.67 1.95
C ARG A 385 -29.81 8.14 0.85
N LEU A 386 -29.38 9.03 -0.05
CA LEU A 386 -28.36 8.72 -1.04
C LEU A 386 -27.00 8.56 -0.34
N ASN A 387 -26.40 7.38 -0.43
CA ASN A 387 -25.04 7.10 0.02
C ASN A 387 -24.27 6.40 -1.11
N GLY A 388 -23.31 7.10 -1.70
CA GLY A 388 -22.69 6.68 -2.97
C GLY A 388 -23.72 6.72 -4.12
N SER A 389 -23.91 5.59 -4.81
CA SER A 389 -24.80 5.50 -5.97
C SER A 389 -26.22 4.98 -5.68
N TYR A 390 -26.54 4.65 -4.43
CA TYR A 390 -27.81 4.02 -4.06
C TYR A 390 -28.48 4.73 -2.88
N TYR A 391 -29.79 4.55 -2.77
CA TYR A 391 -30.56 5.03 -1.62
C TYR A 391 -30.63 3.95 -0.55
N TYR A 392 -30.52 4.34 0.71
CA TYR A 392 -30.54 3.42 1.84
C TYR A 392 -31.51 3.85 2.92
N LEU A 393 -32.13 2.86 3.53
CA LEU A 393 -32.60 2.94 4.91
C LEU A 393 -31.61 2.15 5.78
N ALA A 394 -31.21 2.74 6.90
CA ALA A 394 -30.34 2.09 7.87
C ALA A 394 -30.90 2.23 9.28
N PHE A 395 -30.79 1.16 10.07
CA PHE A 395 -31.09 1.09 11.50
C PHE A 395 -29.86 0.56 12.22
N LYS A 396 -29.25 1.35 13.11
CA LYS A 396 -28.09 0.95 13.90
C LYS A 396 -28.54 0.18 15.15
N LEU A 397 -28.04 -1.04 15.27
CA LEU A 397 -28.34 -1.93 16.40
C LEU A 397 -27.27 -1.76 17.47
N GLU A 398 -26.02 -2.05 17.13
CA GLU A 398 -24.89 -2.08 18.06
C GLU A 398 -23.58 -1.71 17.36
N ALA A 399 -22.69 -1.05 18.11
CA ALA A 399 -21.41 -0.54 17.60
C ALA A 399 -20.20 -1.37 18.04
N HIS A 400 -20.35 -2.46 18.82
CA HIS A 400 -19.25 -3.37 19.25
C HIS A 400 -17.91 -2.67 19.56
N ASN A 401 -17.98 -1.51 20.22
CA ASN A 401 -16.84 -0.61 20.43
C ASN A 401 -16.38 -0.58 21.89
N GLU A 402 -16.78 -1.58 22.69
CA GLU A 402 -16.53 -1.65 24.13
C GLU A 402 -15.03 -1.56 24.42
N ALA A 403 -14.21 -2.32 23.71
CA ALA A 403 -12.75 -2.28 23.84
C ALA A 403 -12.15 -0.91 23.47
N VAL A 404 -12.72 -0.24 22.45
CA VAL A 404 -12.26 1.09 22.03
C VAL A 404 -12.59 2.14 23.08
N LEU A 405 -13.77 2.04 23.69
CA LEU A 405 -14.21 2.93 24.77
C LEU A 405 -13.36 2.78 26.03
N GLU A 406 -12.86 1.58 26.33
CA GLU A 406 -11.92 1.35 27.44
C GLU A 406 -10.58 2.08 27.26
N TRP A 407 -10.21 2.39 26.01
CA TRP A 407 -9.00 3.12 25.68
C TRP A 407 -9.20 4.64 25.64
N MET A 408 -10.40 5.13 25.95
CA MET A 408 -10.77 6.53 25.86
C MET A 408 -11.10 7.13 27.24
N ASP A 409 -10.73 8.39 27.44
CA ASP A 409 -11.08 9.16 28.63
C ASP A 409 -12.49 9.78 28.52
N GLU A 410 -12.89 10.54 29.55
CA GLU A 410 -14.19 11.22 29.61
C GLU A 410 -14.39 12.31 28.55
N ASP A 411 -13.31 12.75 27.89
CA ASP A 411 -13.30 13.74 26.81
C ASP A 411 -13.24 13.08 25.41
N ASP A 412 -13.45 11.77 25.32
CA ASP A 412 -13.31 10.96 24.10
C ASP A 412 -11.88 10.99 23.49
N LYS A 413 -10.84 11.12 24.32
CA LYS A 413 -9.44 11.09 23.88
C LYS A 413 -8.76 9.79 24.27
N PHE A 414 -7.79 9.36 23.46
CA PHE A 414 -7.03 8.15 23.74
C PHE A 414 -6.20 8.27 25.03
N ILE A 415 -6.27 7.26 25.90
CA ILE A 415 -5.51 7.20 27.15
C ILE A 415 -4.09 6.71 26.84
N VAL A 416 -3.17 7.67 26.77
CA VAL A 416 -1.76 7.41 26.43
C VAL A 416 -0.99 6.83 27.61
N TYR A 417 -1.22 7.34 28.83
CA TYR A 417 -0.46 6.96 30.02
C TYR A 417 -1.35 6.34 31.10
N THR A 418 -0.75 5.42 31.84
CA THR A 418 -1.23 4.93 33.14
C THR A 418 -1.09 6.01 34.22
N GLU A 419 -1.74 5.81 35.37
CA GLU A 419 -1.63 6.74 36.52
C GLU A 419 -0.19 6.89 37.05
N THR A 420 0.69 5.91 36.79
CA THR A 420 2.11 5.93 37.18
C THR A 420 2.99 6.68 36.18
N GLY A 421 2.44 7.13 35.04
CA GLY A 421 3.16 7.86 33.99
C GLY A 421 3.83 6.98 32.94
N GLU A 422 3.59 5.67 32.97
CA GLU A 422 4.06 4.74 31.92
C GLU A 422 3.02 4.66 30.79
N LEU A 423 3.46 4.37 29.55
CA LEU A 423 2.52 4.15 28.45
C LEU A 423 1.59 2.98 28.75
N THR A 424 0.31 3.11 28.39
CA THR A 424 -0.63 1.98 28.44
C THR A 424 -0.22 0.89 27.44
N GLU A 425 -0.70 -0.34 27.64
CA GLU A 425 -0.40 -1.46 26.72
C GLU A 425 -0.80 -1.13 25.28
N LYS A 426 -1.99 -0.54 25.08
CA LYS A 426 -2.44 -0.12 23.75
C LYS A 426 -1.62 1.04 23.20
N ALA A 427 -1.15 1.95 24.05
CA ALA A 427 -0.30 3.05 23.63
C ALA A 427 1.08 2.57 23.19
N LEU A 428 1.64 1.54 23.84
CA LEU A 428 2.88 0.88 23.42
C LEU A 428 2.72 0.22 22.05
N GLU A 429 1.64 -0.56 21.84
CA GLU A 429 1.35 -1.18 20.54
C GLU A 429 1.26 -0.13 19.42
N ILE A 430 0.54 0.98 19.65
CA ILE A 430 0.44 2.07 18.69
C ILE A 430 1.79 2.78 18.50
N TYR A 431 2.57 2.97 19.57
CA TYR A 431 3.88 3.59 19.48
C TYR A 431 4.82 2.78 18.58
N ASP A 432 4.86 1.46 18.75
CA ASP A 432 5.68 0.55 17.92
C ASP A 432 5.29 0.64 16.44
N LEU A 433 3.99 0.72 16.14
CA LEU A 433 3.48 0.92 14.78
C LEU A 433 3.86 2.29 14.20
N VAL A 434 3.79 3.35 15.02
CA VAL A 434 4.20 4.70 14.61
C VAL A 434 5.71 4.74 14.37
N GLU A 435 6.52 4.11 15.23
CA GLU A 435 7.98 4.02 15.07
C GLU A 435 8.36 3.24 13.81
N GLU A 436 7.80 2.04 13.60
CA GLU A 436 8.06 1.24 12.39
C GLU A 436 7.60 1.98 11.11
N SER A 437 6.54 2.80 11.17
CA SER A 437 6.11 3.63 10.03
C SER A 437 7.14 4.69 9.60
N LYS A 438 8.05 5.09 10.50
CA LYS A 438 9.16 6.00 10.19
C LYS A 438 10.30 5.27 9.48
N LEU A 439 10.43 3.95 9.66
CA LEU A 439 11.47 3.09 9.09
C LEU A 439 11.20 2.77 7.60
N THR A 440 10.93 3.80 6.81
CA THR A 440 10.65 3.68 5.38
C THR A 440 11.89 3.29 4.58
N SER A 441 11.72 2.70 3.39
CA SER A 441 12.84 2.40 2.47
C SER A 441 13.70 3.62 2.14
N ALA A 442 13.08 4.81 2.08
CA ALA A 442 13.79 6.07 1.86
C ALA A 442 14.67 6.44 3.06
N TYR A 443 14.15 6.29 4.29
CA TYR A 443 14.93 6.52 5.50
C TYR A 443 16.10 5.54 5.61
N ILE A 444 15.85 4.23 5.41
CA ILE A 444 16.89 3.20 5.41
C ILE A 444 18.00 3.52 4.39
N GLN A 445 17.63 3.91 3.17
CA GLN A 445 18.60 4.27 2.13
C GLN A 445 19.35 5.57 2.46
N SER A 446 18.71 6.55 3.11
CA SER A 446 19.39 7.76 3.58
C SER A 446 20.48 7.38 4.59
N LYS A 447 20.14 6.59 5.61
CA LYS A 447 21.09 6.16 6.64
C LYS A 447 22.21 5.28 6.10
N ALA A 448 21.91 4.43 5.10
CA ALA A 448 22.94 3.66 4.43
C ALA A 448 23.90 4.54 3.63
N THR A 449 23.38 5.53 2.91
CA THR A 449 24.18 6.51 2.17
C THR A 449 25.03 7.38 3.11
N GLU A 450 24.48 7.80 4.26
CA GLU A 450 25.20 8.53 5.31
C GLU A 450 26.38 7.68 5.82
N ARG A 451 26.15 6.43 6.21
CA ARG A 451 27.22 5.51 6.65
C ARG A 451 28.30 5.32 5.58
N PHE A 452 27.91 5.22 4.31
CA PHE A 452 28.87 5.12 3.19
C PHE A 452 29.69 6.41 3.04
N ASN A 453 29.07 7.58 3.13
CA ASN A 453 29.78 8.85 3.03
C ASN A 453 30.68 9.11 4.23
N ASP A 454 30.33 8.63 5.42
CA ASP A 454 31.15 8.74 6.62
C ASP A 454 32.35 7.78 6.58
N ALA A 455 32.22 6.69 5.83
CA ALA A 455 33.34 5.81 5.53
C ALA A 455 34.33 6.53 4.60
N GLU A 456 35.57 6.72 5.05
CA GLU A 456 36.61 7.34 4.22
C GLU A 456 37.05 6.39 3.09
N VAL A 457 36.29 6.36 1.99
CA VAL A 457 36.59 5.52 0.82
C VAL A 457 37.68 6.17 -0.03
N VAL A 458 38.79 5.45 -0.23
CA VAL A 458 39.90 5.86 -1.10
C VAL A 458 39.96 4.96 -2.32
N VAL A 459 39.86 5.53 -3.51
CA VAL A 459 39.85 4.81 -4.79
C VAL A 459 41.17 5.05 -5.53
N TYR A 460 41.72 4.00 -6.13
CA TYR A 460 43.00 4.02 -6.85
C TYR A 460 42.85 4.05 -8.37
N ASP A 461 41.60 4.11 -8.85
CA ASP A 461 41.20 4.16 -10.25
C ASP A 461 40.35 5.41 -10.52
N GLU A 462 40.81 6.27 -11.43
CA GLU A 462 40.16 7.55 -11.75
C GLU A 462 38.76 7.39 -12.33
N LEU A 463 38.56 6.37 -13.16
CA LEU A 463 37.29 6.11 -13.82
C LEU A 463 36.25 5.66 -12.78
N ILE A 464 36.63 4.72 -11.93
CA ILE A 464 35.76 4.22 -10.86
C ILE A 464 35.42 5.35 -9.89
N LYS A 465 36.39 6.20 -9.53
CA LYS A 465 36.14 7.38 -8.69
C LYS A 465 35.14 8.34 -9.34
N LEU A 466 35.22 8.55 -10.64
CA LEU A 466 34.30 9.44 -11.37
C LEU A 466 32.85 8.95 -11.26
N TYR A 467 32.61 7.64 -11.35
CA TYR A 467 31.27 7.08 -11.25
C TYR A 467 30.77 6.98 -9.80
N LEU A 468 31.61 6.53 -8.87
CA LEU A 468 31.24 6.49 -7.45
C LEU A 468 30.96 7.89 -6.89
N GLY A 469 31.79 8.87 -7.27
CA GLY A 469 31.66 10.26 -6.81
C GLY A 469 30.41 10.99 -7.31
N GLN A 470 29.61 10.40 -8.22
CA GLN A 470 28.32 10.95 -8.61
C GLN A 470 27.23 10.72 -7.55
N ASN A 471 27.35 9.64 -6.78
CA ASN A 471 26.35 9.22 -5.80
C ASN A 471 26.84 9.37 -4.35
N TYR A 472 28.15 9.47 -4.13
CA TYR A 472 28.76 9.53 -2.80
C TYR A 472 29.75 10.69 -2.70
N SER A 473 29.58 11.55 -1.68
CA SER A 473 30.26 12.85 -1.61
C SER A 473 31.70 12.78 -1.14
N ASN A 474 32.06 11.76 -0.35
CA ASN A 474 33.36 11.71 0.35
C ASN A 474 34.34 10.69 -0.24
N VAL A 475 34.09 10.21 -1.45
CA VAL A 475 34.99 9.29 -2.17
C VAL A 475 36.23 10.04 -2.64
N LYS A 476 37.39 9.69 -2.08
CA LYS A 476 38.69 10.32 -2.37
C LYS A 476 39.43 9.54 -3.45
N LEU A 477 40.12 10.25 -4.33
CA LEU A 477 41.09 9.65 -5.24
C LEU A 477 42.46 9.56 -4.53
N SER A 478 43.12 8.41 -4.60
CA SER A 478 44.45 8.22 -4.03
C SER A 478 45.48 9.15 -4.69
N SER A 479 46.44 9.65 -3.90
CA SER A 479 47.58 10.41 -4.43
C SER A 479 48.68 9.52 -5.00
N LYS A 480 48.62 8.20 -4.76
CA LYS A 480 49.58 7.20 -5.24
C LYS A 480 48.86 6.14 -6.05
N SER A 481 49.42 5.78 -7.20
CA SER A 481 48.93 4.64 -7.98
C SER A 481 49.14 3.34 -7.21
N SER A 482 48.17 2.44 -7.31
CA SER A 482 48.33 1.05 -6.93
C SER A 482 48.34 0.20 -8.20
N LYS A 483 49.04 -0.93 -8.17
CA LYS A 483 48.94 -1.93 -9.23
C LYS A 483 47.82 -2.92 -8.95
N THR A 484 47.52 -3.18 -7.69
CA THR A 484 46.69 -4.31 -7.24
C THR A 484 45.42 -3.89 -6.51
N VAL A 485 45.37 -2.71 -5.91
CA VAL A 485 44.24 -2.22 -5.10
C VAL A 485 43.39 -1.29 -5.94
N VAL A 486 42.07 -1.45 -5.88
CA VAL A 486 41.10 -0.58 -6.56
C VAL A 486 40.41 0.37 -5.60
N ALA A 487 40.09 -0.09 -4.39
CA ALA A 487 39.49 0.75 -3.35
C ALA A 487 39.94 0.31 -1.95
N LYS A 488 39.90 1.25 -1.01
CA LYS A 488 40.18 1.02 0.40
C LYS A 488 39.10 1.70 1.26
N VAL A 489 38.63 0.99 2.27
CA VAL A 489 37.67 1.48 3.27
C VAL A 489 38.06 0.93 4.64
N GLY A 490 38.52 1.81 5.54
CA GLY A 490 39.13 1.38 6.81
C GLY A 490 40.30 0.41 6.59
N ASP A 491 40.20 -0.78 7.16
CA ASP A 491 41.19 -1.85 7.02
C ASP A 491 40.95 -2.75 5.81
N LEU A 492 39.78 -2.65 5.15
CA LEU A 492 39.49 -3.42 3.95
C LEU A 492 40.20 -2.79 2.74
N GLU A 493 41.00 -3.60 2.06
CA GLU A 493 41.53 -3.31 0.73
C GLU A 493 40.84 -4.22 -0.28
N ILE A 494 40.15 -3.62 -1.26
CA ILE A 494 39.55 -4.35 -2.37
C ILE A 494 40.57 -4.37 -3.50
N THR A 495 40.97 -5.57 -3.91
CA THR A 495 41.93 -5.76 -5.00
C THR A 495 41.24 -5.80 -6.36
N VAL A 496 42.03 -5.59 -7.43
CA VAL A 496 41.55 -5.72 -8.82
C VAL A 496 41.09 -7.13 -9.10
N ASP A 497 41.79 -8.14 -8.59
CA ASP A 497 41.46 -9.54 -8.83
C ASP A 497 40.12 -9.89 -8.15
N GLU A 498 39.88 -9.43 -6.92
CA GLU A 498 38.59 -9.61 -6.22
C GLU A 498 37.44 -8.88 -6.93
N LEU A 499 37.65 -7.62 -7.34
CA LEU A 499 36.64 -6.89 -8.08
C LEU A 499 36.37 -7.54 -9.45
N PHE A 500 37.40 -8.00 -10.14
CA PHE A 500 37.25 -8.67 -11.43
C PHE A 500 36.44 -9.95 -11.31
N LEU A 501 36.72 -10.81 -10.32
CA LEU A 501 35.93 -12.02 -10.07
C LEU A 501 34.46 -11.68 -9.81
N ALA A 502 34.18 -10.67 -8.97
CA ALA A 502 32.81 -10.25 -8.69
C ALA A 502 32.09 -9.62 -9.90
N LEU A 503 32.84 -8.94 -10.79
CA LEU A 503 32.31 -8.39 -12.03
C LEU A 503 32.10 -9.46 -13.09
N GLU A 504 33.04 -10.39 -13.24
CA GLU A 504 32.99 -11.48 -14.20
C GLU A 504 31.79 -12.38 -13.93
N GLU A 505 31.56 -12.71 -12.66
CA GLU A 505 30.39 -13.49 -12.24
C GLU A 505 29.09 -12.81 -12.70
N LYS A 506 28.96 -11.49 -12.56
CA LYS A 506 27.69 -10.78 -12.84
C LYS A 506 27.54 -10.33 -14.29
N LEU A 507 28.62 -9.86 -14.91
CA LEU A 507 28.63 -9.14 -16.18
C LEU A 507 29.49 -9.81 -17.24
N GLY A 508 30.42 -10.70 -16.86
CA GLY A 508 31.49 -11.22 -17.72
C GLY A 508 31.00 -11.80 -19.03
N VAL A 509 30.01 -12.70 -18.98
CA VAL A 509 29.42 -13.31 -20.19
C VAL A 509 28.78 -12.26 -21.10
N SER A 510 27.91 -11.39 -20.54
CA SER A 510 27.23 -10.36 -21.33
C SER A 510 28.19 -9.39 -22.01
N VAL A 511 29.20 -8.91 -21.27
CA VAL A 511 30.19 -7.96 -21.77
C VAL A 511 31.13 -8.64 -22.78
N ALA A 512 31.53 -9.89 -22.54
CA ALA A 512 32.33 -10.65 -23.51
C ALA A 512 31.58 -10.88 -24.82
N ILE A 513 30.28 -11.18 -24.79
CA ILE A 513 29.46 -11.30 -26.00
C ILE A 513 29.36 -9.95 -26.73
N ASP A 514 29.15 -8.85 -26.01
CA ASP A 514 29.12 -7.51 -26.61
C ASP A 514 30.46 -7.16 -27.28
N ILE A 515 31.60 -7.46 -26.63
CA ILE A 515 32.93 -7.30 -27.22
C ILE A 515 33.06 -8.18 -28.48
N ALA A 516 32.71 -9.47 -28.39
CA ALA A 516 32.82 -10.41 -29.50
C ALA A 516 32.00 -9.97 -30.72
N ILE A 517 30.76 -9.51 -30.51
CA ILE A 517 29.91 -8.97 -31.58
C ILE A 517 30.57 -7.74 -32.20
N ARG A 518 31.09 -6.80 -31.39
CA ARG A 518 31.78 -5.61 -31.91
C ARG A 518 33.01 -5.96 -32.73
N GLU A 519 33.84 -6.88 -32.26
CA GLU A 519 35.05 -7.30 -32.99
C GLU A 519 34.71 -8.07 -34.26
N THR A 520 33.70 -8.95 -34.22
CA THR A 520 33.22 -9.66 -35.42
C THR A 520 32.66 -8.69 -36.46
N LEU A 521 31.90 -7.67 -36.04
CA LEU A 521 31.38 -6.63 -36.94
C LEU A 521 32.50 -5.76 -37.53
N LYS A 522 33.55 -5.46 -36.75
CA LYS A 522 34.74 -4.76 -37.27
C LYS A 522 35.53 -5.60 -38.28
N ALA A 523 35.56 -6.92 -38.08
CA ALA A 523 36.26 -7.86 -38.96
C ALA A 523 35.46 -8.23 -40.22
N SER A 524 34.13 -8.04 -40.22
CA SER A 524 33.31 -8.23 -41.41
C SER A 524 33.41 -7.01 -42.33
N ASP A 525 33.91 -7.20 -43.56
CA ASP A 525 33.99 -6.17 -44.61
C ASP A 525 32.60 -5.67 -45.06
N TYR A 526 31.93 -4.85 -44.24
CA TYR A 526 30.71 -4.11 -44.58
C TYR A 526 30.88 -2.59 -44.54
#